data_AF-A0AA35MB22-F1
#
_entry.id   AF-A0AA35MB22-F1
#
_cell.length_a   1.000
_cell.length_b   1.000
_cell.length_c   1.000
_cell.angle_alpha   90.00
_cell.angle_beta   90.00
_cell.angle_gamma   90.00
#
_symmetry.space_group_name_H-M   'P 1'
#
loop_
_entity.id
_entity.type
_entity.pdbx_description
1 polymer ?
#
loop_
_entity_poly.entity_id
_entity_poly.type
_entity_poly.pdbx_seq_one_letter_code
_entity_poly.pdbx_strand_id
1 'polypeptide(L)'
;MATMSSSGRASVGSSSTHSSKPSSSSSKSFTPDCIAPEQRPRFIQPGLPTLTWPEERGSASIIYATRIYAPIALVASALLDTRSYSSWNRYCPTIQVNSQPRSTAPIPPIVARDPSVAAIANLPSTLRDGATFTPHVLLDVASVPENASAVMQNSKYPTYNTKACPELQVSALDQYIRPDGRICMRMAWRARGKMANFLLRNERVHELVTSPDDPNMTDYVCWETFFGGLNGAMQSVYGKQMERGYGMFMDGLKRNSEERARGRAMAEEVIEQKRSHAEDGLVPAPIVSI
;
A
#
# COMPACT_ATOMS: atom_id res chain seq x y z
N MET A 1 -63.57 18.31 -47.17
CA MET A 1 -63.88 16.90 -47.46
C MET A 1 -63.02 16.05 -46.54
N ALA A 2 -63.67 15.14 -45.79
CA ALA A 2 -63.12 14.13 -44.87
C ALA A 2 -62.46 14.60 -43.56
N THR A 3 -63.32 14.71 -42.54
CA THR A 3 -63.11 14.49 -41.10
C THR A 3 -62.72 13.05 -40.78
N MET A 4 -61.91 12.84 -39.72
CA MET A 4 -62.00 11.79 -38.67
C MET A 4 -60.69 11.83 -37.85
N SER A 5 -60.55 11.40 -36.61
CA SER A 5 -61.37 11.29 -35.39
C SER A 5 -60.46 10.54 -34.39
N SER A 6 -60.30 11.08 -33.18
CA SER A 6 -60.03 10.41 -31.88
C SER A 6 -59.29 9.06 -31.83
N SER A 7 -58.30 8.94 -30.93
CA SER A 7 -58.45 8.15 -29.68
C SER A 7 -57.24 8.29 -28.78
N GLY A 8 -57.48 8.65 -27.52
CA GLY A 8 -56.49 8.61 -26.45
C GLY A 8 -56.36 7.20 -25.87
N ARG A 9 -55.20 6.92 -25.28
CA ARG A 9 -55.05 5.90 -24.24
C ARG A 9 -53.95 6.31 -23.27
N ALA A 10 -54.33 6.34 -22.00
CA ALA A 10 -53.47 6.58 -20.85
C ALA A 10 -53.03 5.23 -20.22
N SER A 11 -51.99 5.33 -19.39
CA SER A 11 -51.47 4.34 -18.42
C SER A 11 -50.64 3.21 -19.03
N VAL A 12 -49.59 2.68 -18.39
CA VAL A 12 -49.21 2.62 -16.97
C VAL A 12 -47.68 2.71 -16.87
N GLY A 13 -47.17 3.55 -15.96
CA GLY A 13 -45.76 3.56 -15.58
C GLY A 13 -45.40 2.29 -14.81
N SER A 14 -44.45 1.52 -15.33
CA SER A 14 -43.84 0.38 -14.64
C SER A 14 -42.48 0.82 -14.11
N SER A 15 -42.47 1.34 -12.89
CA SER A 15 -41.24 1.61 -12.14
C SER A 15 -40.70 0.28 -11.61
N SER A 16 -39.81 -0.35 -12.36
CA SER A 16 -39.06 -1.52 -11.89
C SER A 16 -37.96 -1.05 -10.92
N THR A 17 -38.24 -1.17 -9.62
CA THR A 17 -37.24 -1.04 -8.56
C THR A 17 -36.30 -2.25 -8.61
N HIS A 18 -35.16 -2.07 -9.29
CA HIS A 18 -34.04 -2.99 -9.17
C HIS A 18 -33.45 -2.88 -7.76
N SER A 19 -33.95 -3.74 -6.86
CA SER A 19 -33.30 -4.04 -5.58
C SER A 19 -32.02 -4.81 -5.87
N SER A 20 -30.91 -4.08 -6.03
CA SER A 20 -29.57 -4.66 -6.06
C SER A 20 -29.22 -5.16 -4.66
N LYS A 21 -29.47 -6.45 -4.42
CA LYS A 21 -28.89 -7.17 -3.28
C LYS A 21 -27.35 -7.02 -3.37
N PRO A 22 -26.66 -6.60 -2.29
CA PRO A 22 -25.21 -6.74 -2.24
C PRO A 22 -24.92 -8.24 -2.23
N SER A 23 -24.37 -8.75 -3.32
CA SER A 23 -23.81 -10.08 -3.36
C SER A 23 -22.63 -10.10 -2.37
N SER A 24 -22.82 -10.75 -1.23
CA SER A 24 -21.73 -11.17 -0.36
C SER A 24 -20.92 -12.22 -1.13
N SER A 25 -20.04 -11.77 -2.01
CA SER A 25 -19.03 -12.62 -2.61
C SER A 25 -18.15 -13.12 -1.46
N SER A 26 -18.22 -14.42 -1.15
CA SER A 26 -17.24 -15.04 -0.29
C SER A 26 -15.89 -14.91 -1.01
N SER A 27 -15.11 -13.92 -0.56
CA SER A 27 -13.74 -13.73 -0.99
C SER A 27 -12.97 -14.97 -0.55
N LYS A 28 -12.77 -15.92 -1.47
CA LYS A 28 -11.79 -16.99 -1.26
C LYS A 28 -10.49 -16.29 -0.90
N SER A 29 -10.03 -16.48 0.34
CA SER A 29 -8.80 -15.86 0.81
C SER A 29 -7.68 -16.41 -0.07
N PHE A 30 -7.21 -15.60 -1.00
CA PHE A 30 -6.04 -15.89 -1.79
C PHE A 30 -4.83 -15.72 -0.86
N THR A 31 -4.58 -16.72 0.00
CA THR A 31 -3.55 -16.59 1.02
C THR A 31 -2.17 -16.74 0.38
N PRO A 32 -1.24 -15.83 0.70
CA PRO A 32 0.14 -15.89 0.22
C PRO A 32 0.98 -16.92 0.98
N ASP A 33 0.41 -18.03 1.43
CA ASP A 33 1.12 -19.08 2.18
C ASP A 33 2.25 -19.72 1.36
N CYS A 34 2.28 -19.46 0.04
CA CYS A 34 3.35 -19.87 -0.86
C CYS A 34 4.61 -18.97 -0.80
N ILE A 35 4.56 -17.80 -0.18
CA ILE A 35 5.71 -16.90 -0.04
C ILE A 35 6.33 -17.16 1.33
N ALA A 36 7.54 -17.72 1.34
CA ALA A 36 8.26 -18.01 2.57
C ALA A 36 8.54 -16.72 3.37
N PRO A 37 8.56 -16.78 4.71
CA PRO A 37 9.06 -15.67 5.53
C PRO A 37 10.49 -15.28 5.13
N GLU A 38 10.83 -14.00 5.24
CA GLU A 38 12.17 -13.46 4.89
C GLU A 38 12.63 -13.78 3.45
N GLN A 39 11.68 -14.01 2.54
CA GLN A 39 11.95 -14.23 1.13
C GLN A 39 12.49 -12.96 0.46
N ARG A 40 13.75 -13.01 0.01
CA ARG A 40 14.31 -12.00 -0.90
C ARG A 40 13.54 -11.96 -2.22
N PRO A 41 13.46 -10.79 -2.89
CA PRO A 41 12.78 -10.66 -4.17
C PRO A 41 13.30 -11.66 -5.19
N ARG A 42 12.37 -12.40 -5.79
CA ARG A 42 12.65 -13.30 -6.90
C ARG A 42 11.44 -13.45 -7.81
N PHE A 43 11.69 -13.70 -9.09
CA PHE A 43 10.63 -14.10 -10.00
C PHE A 43 10.19 -15.55 -9.80
N ILE A 44 8.88 -15.79 -9.95
CA ILE A 44 8.27 -17.12 -10.02
C ILE A 44 7.33 -17.23 -11.22
N GLN A 45 7.14 -18.46 -11.70
CA GLN A 45 6.22 -18.81 -12.79
C GLN A 45 5.46 -20.10 -12.43
N PRO A 46 4.14 -20.19 -12.69
CA PRO A 46 3.27 -19.09 -13.15
C PRO A 46 3.15 -17.97 -12.11
N GLY A 47 2.66 -16.81 -12.53
CA GLY A 47 2.39 -15.69 -11.62
C GLY A 47 1.24 -15.99 -10.66
N LEU A 48 1.31 -15.38 -9.48
CA LEU A 48 0.26 -15.42 -8.46
C LEU A 48 -0.96 -14.61 -8.89
N PRO A 49 -2.18 -15.08 -8.62
CA PRO A 49 -3.39 -14.27 -8.69
C PRO A 49 -3.31 -12.95 -7.95
N THR A 50 -4.21 -12.05 -8.33
CA THR A 50 -4.31 -10.70 -7.79
C THR A 50 -5.77 -10.35 -7.52
N LEU A 51 -6.03 -9.22 -6.87
CA LEU A 51 -7.39 -8.83 -6.45
C LEU A 51 -8.29 -8.51 -7.64
N THR A 52 -7.75 -7.77 -8.61
CA THR A 52 -8.48 -7.41 -9.83
C THR A 52 -8.67 -8.62 -10.75
N TRP A 53 -7.71 -9.54 -10.74
CA TRP A 53 -7.70 -10.72 -11.61
C TRP A 53 -7.46 -12.01 -10.81
N PRO A 54 -8.48 -12.50 -10.06
CA PRO A 54 -8.33 -13.67 -9.19
C PRO A 54 -8.30 -15.00 -9.97
N GLU A 55 -8.94 -15.04 -11.14
CA GLU A 55 -9.04 -16.24 -11.99
C GLU A 55 -8.00 -16.26 -13.11
N GLU A 56 -7.37 -15.12 -13.43
CA GLU A 56 -6.33 -15.08 -14.46
C GLU A 56 -5.00 -15.58 -13.87
N ARG A 57 -4.34 -16.50 -14.59
CA ARG A 57 -2.95 -16.83 -14.29
C ARG A 57 -2.03 -15.77 -14.86
N GLY A 58 -1.36 -15.03 -13.98
CA GLY A 58 -0.26 -14.17 -14.37
C GLY A 58 0.86 -14.95 -15.07
N SER A 59 1.59 -14.27 -15.95
CA SER A 59 2.72 -14.86 -16.66
C SER A 59 3.93 -15.08 -15.74
N ALA A 60 4.19 -14.13 -14.85
CA ALA A 60 5.12 -14.28 -13.73
C ALA A 60 4.73 -13.34 -12.59
N SER A 61 5.28 -13.60 -11.42
CA SER A 61 5.25 -12.63 -10.32
C SER A 61 6.66 -12.45 -9.77
N ILE A 62 6.97 -11.23 -9.34
CA ILE A 62 8.04 -11.04 -8.37
C ILE A 62 7.44 -11.12 -6.97
N ILE A 63 8.04 -11.93 -6.10
CA ILE A 63 7.55 -12.17 -4.73
C ILE A 63 8.63 -11.84 -3.72
N TYR A 64 8.24 -11.31 -2.57
CA TYR A 64 9.12 -11.11 -1.42
C TYR A 64 8.33 -10.98 -0.12
N ALA A 65 9.00 -11.25 0.99
CA ALA A 65 8.45 -11.07 2.32
C ALA A 65 9.56 -10.76 3.33
N THR A 66 9.23 -10.01 4.36
CA THR A 66 10.13 -9.78 5.50
C THR A 66 9.31 -9.47 6.74
N ARG A 67 9.86 -9.82 7.90
CA ARG A 67 9.33 -9.43 9.20
C ARG A 67 9.86 -8.05 9.56
N ILE A 68 8.99 -7.18 10.02
CA ILE A 68 9.32 -5.82 10.42
C ILE A 68 8.99 -5.68 11.90
N TYR A 69 9.99 -5.33 12.71
CA TYR A 69 9.80 -5.05 14.15
C TYR A 69 9.21 -3.65 14.37
N ALA A 70 8.03 -3.44 13.80
CA ALA A 70 7.20 -2.27 14.00
C ALA A 70 5.69 -2.63 14.00
N PRO A 71 4.86 -1.90 14.77
CA PRO A 71 3.41 -2.00 14.68
C PRO A 71 2.89 -1.79 13.24
N ILE A 72 1.83 -2.51 12.87
CA ILE A 72 1.23 -2.47 11.54
C ILE A 72 0.88 -1.06 11.06
N ALA A 73 0.47 -0.17 11.97
CA ALA A 73 0.17 1.23 11.64
C ALA A 73 1.40 2.05 11.21
N LEU A 74 2.58 1.78 11.77
CA LEU A 74 3.82 2.45 11.34
C LEU A 74 4.26 1.98 9.96
N VAL A 75 4.11 0.68 9.67
CA VAL A 75 4.38 0.12 8.34
C VAL A 75 3.38 0.66 7.32
N ALA A 76 2.09 0.67 7.66
CA ALA A 76 1.03 1.22 6.82
C ALA A 76 1.25 2.72 6.54
N SER A 77 1.55 3.54 7.55
CA SER A 77 1.80 4.97 7.34
C SER A 77 3.00 5.22 6.41
N ALA A 78 4.06 4.40 6.49
CA ALA A 78 5.20 4.51 5.57
C ALA A 78 4.83 4.19 4.12
N LEU A 79 3.97 3.19 3.89
CA LEU A 79 3.47 2.84 2.56
C LEU A 79 2.43 3.83 2.00
N LEU A 80 1.63 4.46 2.87
CA LEU A 80 0.56 5.37 2.44
C LEU A 80 1.06 6.81 2.23
N ASP A 81 2.04 7.29 3.01
CA ASP A 81 2.54 8.67 2.91
C ASP A 81 3.66 8.80 1.87
N THR A 82 3.26 9.20 0.65
CA THR A 82 4.18 9.37 -0.49
C THR A 82 5.29 10.39 -0.26
N ARG A 83 5.12 11.35 0.66
CA ARG A 83 6.15 12.37 0.98
C ARG A 83 7.38 11.75 1.63
N SER A 84 7.18 10.66 2.37
CA SER A 84 8.25 9.97 3.10
C SER A 84 9.12 9.10 2.18
N TYR A 85 8.68 8.79 0.96
CA TYR A 85 9.36 7.81 0.10
C TYR A 85 10.82 8.21 -0.18
N SER A 86 11.08 9.50 -0.35
CA SER A 86 12.45 9.98 -0.60
C SER A 86 13.43 9.73 0.55
N SER A 87 12.95 9.51 1.78
CA SER A 87 13.83 9.28 2.94
C SER A 87 14.21 7.81 3.11
N TRP A 88 13.42 6.87 2.59
CA TRP A 88 13.62 5.43 2.83
C TRP A 88 13.63 4.56 1.57
N ASN A 89 13.06 5.02 0.46
CA ASN A 89 12.85 4.24 -0.75
C ASN A 89 13.78 4.69 -1.88
N ARG A 90 14.99 4.13 -1.93
CA ARG A 90 15.95 4.44 -3.00
C ARG A 90 15.50 3.97 -4.39
N TYR A 91 14.67 2.94 -4.45
CA TYR A 91 14.17 2.37 -5.70
C TYR A 91 13.06 3.22 -6.31
N CYS A 92 12.20 3.81 -5.48
CA CYS A 92 11.12 4.70 -5.88
C CYS A 92 11.09 5.90 -4.94
N PRO A 93 12.04 6.84 -5.06
CA PRO A 93 12.18 7.97 -4.13
C PRO A 93 11.07 9.00 -4.26
N THR A 94 10.30 8.99 -5.35
CA THR A 94 9.23 9.94 -5.58
C THR A 94 7.99 9.22 -6.10
N ILE A 95 6.86 9.52 -5.48
CA ILE A 95 5.54 9.18 -6.01
C ILE A 95 4.78 10.49 -6.18
N GLN A 96 4.35 10.75 -7.40
CA GLN A 96 3.47 11.88 -7.71
C GLN A 96 2.02 11.42 -7.66
N VAL A 97 1.23 11.94 -6.73
CA VAL A 97 -0.23 11.70 -6.72
C VAL A 97 -0.87 12.54 -7.83
N ASN A 98 -1.52 11.87 -8.78
CA ASN A 98 -2.15 12.51 -9.94
C ASN A 98 -3.60 12.89 -9.63
N SER A 99 -4.33 12.02 -8.91
CA SER A 99 -5.71 12.28 -8.49
C SER A 99 -6.08 11.53 -7.21
N GLN A 100 -6.99 12.13 -6.43
CA GLN A 100 -7.63 11.51 -5.27
C GLN A 100 -9.12 11.32 -5.55
N PRO A 101 -9.75 10.23 -5.06
CA PRO A 101 -11.20 10.06 -5.19
C PRO A 101 -11.94 11.17 -4.43
N ARG A 102 -13.09 11.61 -4.95
CA ARG A 102 -13.96 12.60 -4.25
C ARG A 102 -14.59 12.03 -2.97
N SER A 103 -14.79 10.72 -2.93
CA SER A 103 -15.19 9.98 -1.75
C SER A 103 -13.94 9.32 -1.17
N THR A 104 -13.46 9.80 -0.03
CA THR A 104 -12.31 9.19 0.64
C THR A 104 -12.75 7.84 1.18
N ALA A 105 -12.44 6.76 0.46
CA ALA A 105 -12.60 5.42 1.01
C ALA A 105 -11.91 5.37 2.40
N PRO A 106 -12.59 4.80 3.41
CA PRO A 106 -12.10 4.85 4.77
C PRO A 106 -10.75 4.14 4.88
N ILE A 107 -9.88 4.65 5.75
CA ILE A 107 -8.68 3.91 6.15
C ILE A 107 -9.15 2.64 6.87
N PRO A 108 -8.54 1.47 6.63
CA PRO A 108 -8.87 0.25 7.35
C PRO A 108 -8.85 0.47 8.88
N PRO A 109 -9.94 0.10 9.61
CA PRO A 109 -10.07 0.30 11.05
C PRO A 109 -8.87 -0.13 11.90
N ILE A 110 -8.17 -1.19 11.51
CA ILE A 110 -6.97 -1.72 12.19
C ILE A 110 -5.86 -0.66 12.34
N VAL A 111 -5.74 0.25 11.39
CA VAL A 111 -4.72 1.31 11.43
C VAL A 111 -5.30 2.71 11.58
N ALA A 112 -6.61 2.88 11.37
CA ALA A 112 -7.27 4.19 11.38
C ALA A 112 -7.17 4.94 12.73
N ARG A 113 -7.05 4.21 13.85
CA ARG A 113 -6.98 4.80 15.20
C ARG A 113 -5.56 5.17 15.64
N ASP A 114 -4.53 4.69 14.95
CA ASP A 114 -3.16 4.97 15.36
C ASP A 114 -2.78 6.42 14.98
N PRO A 115 -2.14 7.18 15.89
CA PRO A 115 -1.76 8.57 15.64
C PRO A 115 -0.92 8.78 14.36
N SER A 116 -0.06 7.82 14.01
CA SER A 116 0.81 7.92 12.83
C SER A 116 0.03 7.90 11.52
N VAL A 117 -1.11 7.21 11.48
CA VAL A 117 -1.98 7.12 10.32
C VAL A 117 -3.03 8.23 10.33
N ALA A 118 -3.56 8.57 11.51
CA ALA A 118 -4.45 9.71 11.67
C ALA A 118 -3.81 11.02 11.20
N ALA A 119 -2.52 11.23 11.50
CA ALA A 119 -1.76 12.41 11.08
C ALA A 119 -1.64 12.59 9.56
N ILE A 120 -1.69 11.49 8.81
CA ILE A 120 -1.57 11.53 7.34
C ILE A 120 -2.91 11.37 6.62
N ALA A 121 -3.98 10.96 7.32
CA ALA A 121 -5.22 10.53 6.70
C ALA A 121 -5.77 11.53 5.67
N ASN A 122 -5.80 12.82 6.00
CA ASN A 122 -6.44 13.83 5.15
C ASN A 122 -5.47 14.55 4.20
N LEU A 123 -4.23 14.08 4.08
CA LEU A 123 -3.26 14.72 3.21
C LEU A 123 -3.48 14.32 1.74
N PRO A 124 -3.30 15.24 0.79
CA PRO A 124 -3.43 14.94 -0.64
C PRO A 124 -2.35 13.96 -1.13
N SER A 125 -1.26 13.82 -0.38
CA SER A 125 -0.16 12.89 -0.65
C SER A 125 -0.41 11.47 -0.13
N THR A 126 -1.48 11.23 0.63
CA THR A 126 -1.76 9.92 1.22
C THR A 126 -2.51 9.05 0.22
N LEU A 127 -1.94 7.90 -0.11
CA LEU A 127 -2.59 6.96 -1.03
C LEU A 127 -3.91 6.46 -0.44
N ARG A 128 -5.01 6.61 -1.19
CA ARG A 128 -6.35 6.13 -0.83
C ARG A 128 -6.86 5.18 -1.89
N ASP A 129 -7.86 4.36 -1.56
CA ASP A 129 -8.52 3.51 -2.56
C ASP A 129 -9.00 4.36 -3.75
N GLY A 130 -8.74 3.91 -4.97
CA GLY A 130 -9.06 4.63 -6.19
C GLY A 130 -8.10 5.78 -6.55
N ALA A 131 -7.19 6.22 -5.67
CA ALA A 131 -6.21 7.25 -5.98
C ALA A 131 -5.32 6.82 -7.14
N THR A 132 -4.98 7.76 -8.03
CA THR A 132 -4.03 7.53 -9.12
C THR A 132 -2.73 8.26 -8.88
N PHE A 133 -1.62 7.63 -9.24
CA PHE A 133 -0.29 8.15 -8.97
C PHE A 133 0.75 7.62 -9.95
N THR A 134 1.87 8.32 -10.06
CA THR A 134 3.02 7.96 -10.90
C THR A 134 4.22 7.68 -10.01
N PRO A 135 4.68 6.42 -9.88
CA PRO A 135 5.92 6.10 -9.21
C PRO A 135 7.12 6.38 -10.12
N HIS A 136 8.08 7.15 -9.62
CA HIS A 136 9.32 7.44 -10.33
C HIS A 136 10.39 6.42 -9.96
N VAL A 137 10.34 5.28 -10.65
CA VAL A 137 11.22 4.13 -10.39
C VAL A 137 12.60 4.33 -11.00
N LEU A 138 13.64 4.00 -10.23
CA LEU A 138 15.03 3.97 -10.68
C LEU A 138 15.45 2.52 -10.91
N LEU A 139 15.61 2.11 -12.18
CA LEU A 139 16.03 0.73 -12.51
C LEU A 139 17.53 0.50 -12.30
N ASP A 140 18.35 1.53 -12.50
CA ASP A 140 19.79 1.49 -12.23
C ASP A 140 20.13 2.14 -10.88
N VAL A 141 19.71 1.51 -9.78
CA VAL A 141 20.01 2.05 -8.44
C VAL A 141 21.50 1.90 -8.07
N ALA A 142 22.26 1.09 -8.81
CA ALA A 142 23.68 0.87 -8.53
C ALA A 142 24.54 2.12 -8.82
N SER A 143 24.11 2.96 -9.76
CA SER A 143 24.76 4.24 -10.07
C SER A 143 24.30 5.39 -9.16
N VAL A 144 23.32 5.13 -8.29
CA VAL A 144 22.69 6.14 -7.43
C VAL A 144 23.38 6.15 -6.05
N PRO A 145 23.80 7.30 -5.52
CA PRO A 145 24.41 7.42 -4.19
C PRO A 145 23.50 6.87 -3.08
N GLU A 146 24.10 6.54 -1.95
CA GLU A 146 23.36 5.96 -0.82
C GLU A 146 22.29 6.90 -0.24
N ASN A 147 22.48 8.21 -0.39
CA ASN A 147 21.52 9.22 0.03
C ASN A 147 20.52 9.52 -1.11
N ALA A 148 19.30 8.99 -1.00
CA ALA A 148 18.19 9.24 -1.94
C ALA A 148 17.86 10.73 -2.11
N SER A 149 18.00 11.55 -1.05
CA SER A 149 17.77 12.98 -1.13
C SER A 149 18.81 13.71 -1.99
N ALA A 150 20.05 13.21 -2.03
CA ALA A 150 21.09 13.77 -2.89
C ALA A 150 20.84 13.50 -4.38
N VAL A 151 20.08 12.45 -4.70
CA VAL A 151 19.69 12.08 -6.08
C VAL A 151 18.76 13.13 -6.68
N MET A 152 17.81 13.63 -5.86
CA MET A 152 16.83 14.64 -6.27
C MET A 152 17.45 16.01 -6.52
N GLN A 153 18.58 16.31 -5.88
CA GLN A 153 19.23 17.62 -5.95
C GLN A 153 20.29 17.72 -7.05
N ASN A 154 20.78 16.60 -7.57
CA ASN A 154 21.90 16.58 -8.48
C ASN A 154 21.43 16.37 -9.93
N SER A 155 21.59 17.39 -10.78
CA SER A 155 21.16 17.38 -12.19
C SER A 155 21.88 16.36 -13.07
N LYS A 156 22.91 15.68 -12.53
CA LYS A 156 23.67 14.64 -13.21
C LYS A 156 22.94 13.29 -13.26
N TYR A 157 21.99 13.05 -12.37
CA TYR A 157 21.11 11.89 -12.48
C TYR A 157 20.04 12.19 -13.51
N PRO A 158 19.72 11.23 -14.41
CA PRO A 158 18.72 11.47 -15.44
C PRO A 158 17.45 11.98 -14.77
N THR A 159 17.05 13.20 -15.12
CA THR A 159 15.73 13.72 -14.82
C THR A 159 14.75 12.63 -15.16
N TYR A 160 13.97 12.17 -14.16
CA TYR A 160 13.02 11.08 -14.33
C TYR A 160 12.32 11.27 -15.66
N ASN A 161 12.48 10.33 -16.61
CA ASN A 161 11.70 10.40 -17.82
C ASN A 161 10.26 10.04 -17.44
N THR A 162 9.54 11.03 -16.91
CA THR A 162 8.20 10.91 -16.35
C THR A 162 7.22 10.37 -17.38
N LYS A 163 7.51 10.60 -18.68
CA LYS A 163 6.74 10.06 -19.80
C LYS A 163 6.80 8.53 -19.94
N ALA A 164 7.76 7.87 -19.29
CA ALA A 164 7.92 6.42 -19.32
C ALA A 164 7.44 5.72 -18.04
N CYS A 165 7.10 6.46 -16.98
CA CYS A 165 6.60 5.87 -15.74
C CYS A 165 5.10 5.54 -15.92
N PRO A 166 4.65 4.31 -15.65
CA PRO A 166 3.25 3.96 -15.76
C PRO A 166 2.44 4.69 -14.69
N GLU A 167 1.27 5.21 -15.05
CA GLU A 167 0.29 5.62 -14.05
C GLU A 167 -0.27 4.37 -13.36
N LEU A 168 -0.27 4.36 -12.02
CA LEU A 168 -0.87 3.33 -11.20
C LEU A 168 -2.16 3.86 -10.56
N GLN A 169 -3.03 2.94 -10.15
CA GLN A 169 -4.19 3.19 -9.34
C GLN A 169 -4.19 2.26 -8.13
N VAL A 170 -4.53 2.78 -6.95
CA VAL A 170 -4.86 1.95 -5.79
C VAL A 170 -6.18 1.24 -6.10
N SER A 171 -6.13 -0.07 -6.35
CA SER A 171 -7.28 -0.90 -6.70
C SER A 171 -7.97 -1.53 -5.49
N ALA A 172 -7.27 -1.58 -4.36
CA ALA A 172 -7.83 -1.98 -3.08
C ALA A 172 -7.05 -1.32 -1.93
N LEU A 173 -7.77 -0.98 -0.87
CA LEU A 173 -7.23 -0.61 0.44
C LEU A 173 -8.21 -1.06 1.50
N ASP A 174 -8.04 -2.29 2.00
CA ASP A 174 -9.00 -2.93 2.89
C ASP A 174 -8.33 -3.67 4.06
N GLN A 175 -9.16 -4.26 4.93
CA GLN A 175 -8.74 -5.21 5.94
C GLN A 175 -9.57 -6.48 5.86
N TYR A 176 -8.96 -7.59 6.25
CA TYR A 176 -9.64 -8.87 6.36
C TYR A 176 -8.96 -9.73 7.45
N ILE A 177 -9.60 -10.83 7.82
CA ILE A 177 -9.06 -11.80 8.78
C ILE A 177 -8.63 -13.03 7.98
N ARG A 178 -7.39 -13.48 8.19
CA ARG A 178 -6.87 -14.71 7.57
C ARG A 178 -7.53 -15.95 8.19
N PRO A 179 -7.48 -17.12 7.52
CA PRO A 179 -7.96 -18.37 8.10
C PRO A 179 -7.31 -18.74 9.45
N ASP A 180 -6.09 -18.25 9.70
CA ASP A 180 -5.37 -18.42 10.98
C ASP A 180 -5.77 -17.41 12.07
N GLY A 181 -6.78 -16.56 11.81
CA GLY A 181 -7.30 -15.58 12.76
C GLY A 181 -6.54 -14.26 12.80
N ARG A 182 -5.40 -14.12 12.08
CA ARG A 182 -4.62 -12.88 12.08
C ARG A 182 -5.31 -11.79 11.27
N ILE A 183 -5.29 -10.57 11.81
CA ILE A 183 -5.86 -9.41 11.11
C ILE A 183 -4.84 -8.91 10.09
N CYS A 184 -5.31 -8.66 8.88
CA CYS A 184 -4.49 -8.19 7.77
C CYS A 184 -5.01 -6.86 7.24
N MET A 185 -4.09 -6.01 6.84
CA MET A 185 -4.35 -4.88 5.97
C MET A 185 -3.80 -5.20 4.57
N ARG A 186 -4.60 -4.98 3.53
CA ARG A 186 -4.19 -5.19 2.15
C ARG A 186 -4.30 -3.91 1.35
N MET A 187 -3.30 -3.68 0.52
CA MET A 187 -3.28 -2.59 -0.46
C MET A 187 -2.84 -3.13 -1.81
N ALA A 188 -3.54 -2.78 -2.88
CA ALA A 188 -3.16 -3.18 -4.23
C ALA A 188 -3.01 -1.98 -5.15
N TRP A 189 -1.99 -2.01 -6.00
CA TRP A 189 -1.68 -1.01 -7.00
C TRP A 189 -1.67 -1.65 -8.38
N ARG A 190 -2.53 -1.21 -9.29
CA ARG A 190 -2.59 -1.72 -10.67
C ARG A 190 -2.17 -0.66 -11.67
N ALA A 191 -1.50 -1.05 -12.76
CA ALA A 191 -1.26 -0.10 -13.84
C ALA A 191 -2.56 0.31 -14.55
N ARG A 192 -2.58 1.56 -15.01
CA ARG A 192 -3.63 2.15 -15.83
C ARG A 192 -3.09 2.64 -17.17
N GLY A 193 -4.02 2.92 -18.07
CA GLY A 193 -3.76 3.50 -19.38
C GLY A 193 -3.80 2.48 -20.51
N LYS A 194 -3.87 3.00 -21.74
CA LYS A 194 -4.02 2.18 -22.95
C LYS A 194 -2.82 1.23 -23.12
N MET A 195 -1.59 1.70 -22.86
CA MET A 195 -0.39 0.85 -22.94
C MET A 195 -0.42 -0.31 -21.95
N ALA A 196 -0.85 -0.09 -20.71
CA ALA A 196 -0.96 -1.16 -19.71
C ALA A 196 -1.95 -2.24 -20.16
N ASN A 197 -3.08 -1.84 -20.75
CA ASN A 197 -4.10 -2.78 -21.23
C ASN A 197 -3.65 -3.63 -22.43
N PHE A 198 -2.72 -3.15 -23.25
CA PHE A 198 -2.29 -3.85 -24.48
C PHE A 198 -0.95 -4.58 -24.35
N LEU A 199 0.00 -4.09 -23.54
CA LEU A 199 1.38 -4.59 -23.55
C LEU A 199 1.76 -5.36 -22.27
N LEU A 200 1.48 -4.77 -21.10
CA LEU A 200 1.86 -5.32 -19.81
C LEU A 200 0.90 -4.80 -18.74
N ARG A 201 -0.06 -5.63 -18.35
CA ARG A 201 -0.85 -5.35 -17.15
C ARG A 201 -0.04 -5.83 -15.96
N ASN A 202 -0.05 -5.07 -14.88
CA ASN A 202 0.47 -5.53 -13.61
C ASN A 202 -0.43 -5.09 -12.46
N GLU A 203 -0.43 -5.88 -11.39
CA GLU A 203 -0.97 -5.50 -10.10
C GLU A 203 0.00 -5.94 -9.00
N ARG A 204 0.40 -4.97 -8.17
CA ARG A 204 1.20 -5.16 -6.97
C ARG A 204 0.28 -5.24 -5.77
N VAL A 205 0.42 -6.28 -4.96
CA VAL A 205 -0.32 -6.45 -3.72
C VAL A 205 0.66 -6.35 -2.55
N HIS A 206 0.31 -5.53 -1.57
CA HIS A 206 0.97 -5.40 -0.28
C HIS A 206 0.04 -5.98 0.77
N GLU A 207 0.53 -6.93 1.56
CA GLU A 207 -0.16 -7.44 2.74
C GLU A 207 0.67 -7.17 3.98
N LEU A 208 0.03 -6.54 4.96
CA LEU A 208 0.56 -6.34 6.30
C LEU A 208 -0.23 -7.22 7.26
N VAL A 209 0.45 -8.12 7.94
CA VAL A 209 -0.16 -9.13 8.81
C VAL A 209 0.29 -8.86 10.24
N THR A 210 -0.66 -8.77 11.17
CA THR A 210 -0.32 -8.68 12.60
C THR A 210 0.36 -9.96 13.05
N SER A 211 1.46 -9.85 13.80
CA SER A 211 1.98 -11.00 14.51
C SER A 211 1.06 -11.40 15.67
N PRO A 212 0.80 -12.70 15.88
CA PRO A 212 0.08 -13.16 17.07
C PRO A 212 0.94 -13.06 18.34
N ASP A 213 2.27 -13.08 18.21
CA ASP A 213 3.21 -13.17 19.33
C ASP A 213 3.67 -11.79 19.83
N ASP A 214 3.64 -10.77 18.97
CA ASP A 214 4.14 -9.43 19.29
C ASP A 214 3.35 -8.35 18.55
N PRO A 215 2.57 -7.49 19.25
CA PRO A 215 1.83 -6.40 18.61
C PRO A 215 2.73 -5.35 17.94
N ASN A 216 4.03 -5.32 18.28
CA ASN A 216 5.03 -4.48 17.66
C ASN A 216 5.72 -5.14 16.47
N MET A 217 5.17 -6.23 15.95
CA MET A 217 5.73 -6.95 14.81
C MET A 217 4.69 -7.14 13.70
N THR A 218 5.14 -6.88 12.47
CA THR A 218 4.33 -7.02 11.26
C THR A 218 5.04 -7.94 10.28
N ASP A 219 4.38 -9.01 9.84
CA ASP A 219 4.86 -9.77 8.67
C ASP A 219 4.40 -9.01 7.41
N TYR A 220 5.36 -8.51 6.63
CA TYR A 220 5.10 -7.86 5.34
C TYR A 220 5.30 -8.85 4.21
N VAL A 221 4.27 -9.01 3.39
CA VAL A 221 4.30 -9.84 2.18
C VAL A 221 3.93 -8.99 0.98
N CYS A 222 4.65 -9.17 -0.13
CA CYS A 222 4.36 -8.47 -1.35
C CYS A 222 4.58 -9.34 -2.57
N TRP A 223 3.70 -9.17 -3.55
CA TRP A 223 3.92 -9.69 -4.89
C TRP A 223 3.45 -8.70 -5.93
N GLU A 224 4.14 -8.65 -7.05
CA GLU A 224 3.66 -7.98 -8.25
C GLU A 224 3.56 -8.99 -9.37
N THR A 225 2.36 -9.12 -9.91
CA THR A 225 2.06 -10.06 -10.99
C THR A 225 1.97 -9.33 -12.31
N PHE A 226 2.65 -9.87 -13.31
CA PHE A 226 2.65 -9.38 -14.67
C PHE A 226 1.80 -10.28 -15.55
N PHE A 227 0.93 -9.68 -16.36
CA PHE A 227 0.07 -10.36 -17.32
C PHE A 227 0.44 -9.90 -18.74
N GLY A 228 0.52 -10.86 -19.66
CA GLY A 228 0.74 -10.60 -21.08
C GLY A 228 2.06 -11.16 -21.62
N GLY A 229 2.14 -11.26 -22.95
CA GLY A 229 3.22 -11.97 -23.65
C GLY A 229 4.61 -11.31 -23.58
N LEU A 230 4.71 -10.02 -23.24
CA LEU A 230 5.99 -9.30 -23.14
C LEU A 230 6.76 -9.56 -21.84
N ASN A 231 6.16 -10.28 -20.89
CA ASN A 231 6.78 -10.55 -19.60
C ASN A 231 8.12 -11.31 -19.72
N GLY A 232 8.24 -12.27 -20.64
CA GLY A 232 9.48 -13.03 -20.83
C GLY A 232 10.67 -12.15 -21.24
N ALA A 233 10.44 -11.17 -22.12
CA ALA A 233 11.46 -10.21 -22.53
C ALA A 233 11.82 -9.26 -21.37
N MET A 234 10.81 -8.73 -20.66
CA MET A 234 11.04 -7.86 -19.51
C MET A 234 11.84 -8.56 -18.41
N GLN A 235 11.49 -9.79 -18.08
CA GLN A 235 12.21 -10.59 -17.08
C GLN A 235 13.66 -10.85 -17.51
N SER A 236 13.89 -11.13 -18.79
CA SER A 236 15.25 -11.39 -19.31
C SER A 236 16.14 -10.14 -19.27
N VAL A 237 15.59 -8.97 -19.60
CA VAL A 237 16.35 -7.71 -19.70
C VAL A 237 16.48 -7.03 -18.34
N TYR A 238 15.39 -6.94 -17.58
CA TYR A 238 15.30 -6.14 -16.37
C TYR A 238 15.15 -6.97 -15.10
N GLY A 239 15.01 -8.31 -15.16
CA GLY A 239 14.68 -9.14 -14.02
C GLY A 239 15.61 -8.94 -12.81
N LYS A 240 16.93 -8.98 -13.02
CA LYS A 240 17.91 -8.76 -11.95
C LYS A 240 17.88 -7.33 -11.38
N GLN A 241 17.61 -6.33 -12.24
CA GLN A 241 17.49 -4.94 -11.81
C GLN A 241 16.23 -4.74 -10.96
N MET A 242 15.12 -5.36 -11.37
CA MET A 242 13.87 -5.37 -10.61
C MET A 242 14.08 -6.07 -9.27
N GLU A 243 14.61 -7.29 -9.23
CA GLU A 243 14.88 -8.03 -7.98
C GLU A 243 15.72 -7.20 -6.99
N ARG A 244 16.77 -6.53 -7.48
CA ARG A 244 17.58 -5.61 -6.67
C ARG A 244 16.77 -4.41 -6.19
N GLY A 245 16.01 -3.76 -7.07
CA GLY A 245 15.18 -2.61 -6.76
C GLY A 245 14.11 -2.90 -5.71
N TYR A 246 13.38 -4.02 -5.87
CA TYR A 246 12.44 -4.49 -4.85
C TYR A 246 13.14 -4.87 -3.54
N GLY A 247 14.40 -5.32 -3.60
CA GLY A 247 15.19 -5.61 -2.41
C GLY A 247 15.44 -4.33 -1.62
N MET A 248 15.83 -3.27 -2.31
CA MET A 248 16.02 -1.94 -1.72
C MET A 248 14.71 -1.32 -1.21
N PHE A 249 13.60 -1.53 -1.91
CA PHE A 249 12.28 -1.13 -1.43
C PHE A 249 11.94 -1.81 -0.10
N MET A 250 12.09 -3.14 -0.05
CA MET A 250 11.78 -3.96 1.13
C MET A 250 12.68 -3.60 2.31
N ASP A 251 14.00 -3.54 2.10
CA ASP A 251 14.97 -3.20 3.14
C ASP A 251 14.78 -1.77 3.68
N GLY A 252 14.47 -0.82 2.78
CA GLY A 252 14.18 0.56 3.14
C GLY A 252 12.91 0.70 3.98
N LEU A 253 11.83 0.01 3.59
CA LEU A 253 10.58 0.00 4.34
C LEU A 253 10.80 -0.56 5.75
N LYS A 254 11.46 -1.73 5.84
CA LYS A 254 11.78 -2.39 7.12
C LYS A 254 12.57 -1.46 8.03
N ARG A 255 13.70 -0.93 7.55
CA ARG A 255 14.57 -0.04 8.33
C ARG A 255 13.81 1.19 8.84
N ASN A 256 13.11 1.89 7.96
CA ASN A 256 12.38 3.11 8.31
C ASN A 256 11.27 2.86 9.33
N SER A 257 10.52 1.77 9.18
CA SER A 257 9.47 1.42 10.12
C SER A 257 10.02 1.03 11.49
N GLU A 258 11.10 0.26 11.55
CA GLU A 258 11.74 -0.15 12.81
C GLU A 258 12.41 1.02 13.53
N GLU A 259 13.04 1.95 12.80
CA GLU A 259 13.60 3.17 13.39
C GLU A 259 12.51 4.06 14.00
N ARG A 260 11.38 4.22 13.30
CA ARG A 260 10.22 4.94 13.83
C ARG A 260 9.63 4.27 15.07
N ALA A 261 9.58 2.94 15.08
CA ALA A 261 9.12 2.17 16.24
C ALA A 261 10.03 2.37 17.45
N ARG A 262 11.36 2.25 17.27
CA ARG A 262 12.34 2.53 18.33
C ARG A 262 12.23 3.97 18.85
N GLY A 263 12.11 4.94 17.96
CA GLY A 263 11.95 6.35 18.33
C GLY A 263 10.69 6.60 19.16
N ARG A 264 9.57 5.93 18.83
CA ARG A 264 8.34 5.98 19.62
C ARG A 264 8.51 5.36 21.01
N ALA A 265 9.12 4.17 21.09
CA ALA A 265 9.35 3.48 22.36
C ALA A 265 10.24 4.31 23.30
N MET A 266 11.33 4.90 22.78
CA MET A 266 12.19 5.80 23.56
C MET A 266 11.45 7.04 24.05
N ALA A 267 10.57 7.63 23.22
CA ALA A 267 9.78 8.79 23.62
C ALA A 267 8.78 8.45 24.75
N GLU A 268 8.14 7.30 24.67
CA GLU A 268 7.22 6.79 25.70
C GLU A 268 7.95 6.52 27.03
N GLU A 269 9.15 5.93 26.98
CA GLU A 269 9.99 5.71 28.18
C GLU A 269 10.40 7.02 28.86
N VAL A 270 10.81 8.04 28.08
CA VAL A 270 11.17 9.36 28.61
C VAL A 270 9.96 10.05 29.27
N ILE A 271 8.76 9.89 28.70
CA ILE A 271 7.53 10.43 29.29
C ILE A 271 7.23 9.74 30.62
N GLU A 272 7.36 8.42 30.69
CA GLU A 272 7.10 7.66 31.90
C GLU A 272 8.11 7.98 33.01
N GLN A 273 9.39 8.09 32.69
CA GLN A 273 10.41 8.53 33.64
C GLN A 273 10.14 9.93 34.19
N LYS A 274 9.67 10.87 33.35
CA LYS A 274 9.29 12.21 33.81
C LYS A 274 8.06 12.18 34.72
N ARG A 275 7.11 11.28 34.46
CA ARG A 275 5.92 11.11 35.27
C ARG A 275 6.26 10.57 36.66
N SER A 276 7.11 9.55 36.76
CA SER A 276 7.52 9.00 38.05
C SER A 276 8.27 10.01 38.92
N HIS A 277 9.19 10.80 38.35
CA HIS A 277 9.88 11.86 39.09
C HIS A 277 8.95 12.98 39.56
N ALA A 278 7.87 13.27 38.82
CA ALA A 278 6.88 14.27 39.23
C ALA A 278 6.02 13.77 40.40
N GLU A 279 5.71 12.47 40.46
CA GLU A 279 4.96 11.85 41.55
C GLU A 279 5.79 11.78 42.85
N ASP A 280 7.10 11.50 42.76
CA ASP A 280 8.02 11.50 43.91
C ASP A 280 8.28 12.90 44.50
N GLY A 281 8.14 13.95 43.68
CA GLY A 281 8.28 15.36 44.10
C GLY A 281 7.07 15.92 44.87
N LEU A 282 5.96 15.17 44.95
CA LEU A 282 4.69 15.59 45.53
C LEU A 282 4.45 15.02 46.93
N VAL A 283 5.52 14.71 47.69
CA VAL A 283 5.40 14.35 49.11
C VAL A 283 4.70 15.51 49.85
N PRO A 284 3.47 15.31 50.36
CA PRO A 284 2.77 16.36 51.08
C PRO A 284 3.58 16.70 52.33
N ALA A 285 3.84 18.00 52.53
CA ALA A 285 4.48 18.48 53.75
C ALA A 285 3.73 17.95 54.97
N PRO A 286 4.42 17.46 56.02
CA PRO A 286 3.76 16.95 57.20
C PRO A 286 2.86 18.05 57.77
N ILE A 287 1.57 17.74 57.92
CA ILE A 287 0.61 18.61 58.57
C ILE A 287 1.05 18.71 60.04
N VAL A 288 1.65 19.84 60.40
CA VAL A 288 1.95 20.18 61.79
C VAL A 288 0.63 20.63 62.41
N SER A 289 -0.03 19.74 63.13
CA SER A 289 -1.18 20.08 63.97
C SER A 289 -0.71 20.97 65.12
N ILE A 290 -1.29 22.17 65.21
CA ILE A 290 -1.11 23.13 66.32
C ILE A 290 -2.14 22.83 67.41
#